data_AF-A0A537VPL4-F1
#
_entry.id   AF-A0A537VPL4-F1
#
_cell.length_a   1.000
_cell.length_b   1.000
_cell.length_c   1.000
_cell.angle_alpha   90.00
_cell.angle_beta   90.00
_cell.angle_gamma   90.00
#
_symmetry.space_group_name_H-M   'P 1'
#
loop_
_entity.id
_entity.type
_entity.pdbx_description
1 polymer ?
#
loop_
_entity_poly.entity_id
_entity_poly.type
_entity_poly.pdbx_seq_one_letter_code
_entity_poly.pdbx_strand_id
1 'polypeptide(L)'
;MSGITVAVTGAAGFLGRALTPALRDDPAVDRVVAIDLQAGPAAHVDWRNADVRNPAIAEALRGADVVVHLAAVAAGAPMCSRRPRLRGAAASSTRRRSPRTGTASPAGS
;
A
#
# COMPACT_ATOMS: atom_id res chain seq x y z
N MET A 1 28.57 -10.35 11.55
CA MET A 1 27.54 -9.84 12.48
C MET A 1 26.21 -10.00 11.77
N SER A 2 25.19 -10.54 12.42
CA SER A 2 23.83 -10.48 11.88
C SER A 2 23.39 -9.02 11.95
N GLY A 3 23.12 -8.40 10.81
CA GLY A 3 22.58 -7.05 10.75
C GLY A 3 21.08 -7.01 11.03
N ILE A 4 20.55 -5.80 11.04
CA ILE A 4 19.27 -5.48 11.69
C ILE A 4 18.10 -5.88 10.77
N THR A 5 17.11 -6.57 11.32
CA THR A 5 15.81 -6.82 10.67
C THR A 5 14.80 -5.76 11.09
N VAL A 6 14.32 -4.97 10.14
CA VAL A 6 13.34 -3.91 10.38
C VAL A 6 11.98 -4.29 9.80
N ALA A 7 10.94 -4.30 10.63
CA ALA A 7 9.56 -4.41 10.17
C ALA A 7 8.92 -3.02 10.02
N VAL A 8 8.30 -2.75 8.87
CA VAL A 8 7.62 -1.47 8.60
C VAL A 8 6.14 -1.76 8.37
N THR A 9 5.26 -1.27 9.25
CA THR A 9 3.80 -1.33 9.02
C THR A 9 3.33 -0.08 8.29
N GLY A 10 2.32 -0.20 7.41
CA GLY A 10 1.92 0.91 6.54
C GLY A 10 2.96 1.17 5.45
N ALA A 11 3.73 0.14 5.07
CA ALA A 11 4.85 0.25 4.15
C ALA A 11 4.46 0.66 2.72
N ALA A 12 3.22 0.39 2.30
CA ALA A 12 2.70 0.81 0.99
C ALA A 12 2.13 2.24 1.02
N GLY A 13 1.98 2.84 2.20
CA GLY A 13 1.50 4.20 2.42
C GLY A 13 2.50 5.30 2.03
N PHE A 14 2.09 6.57 2.18
CA PHE A 14 2.87 7.72 1.71
C PHE A 14 4.31 7.75 2.25
N LEU A 15 4.47 7.68 3.56
CA LEU A 15 5.79 7.65 4.21
C LEU A 15 6.50 6.32 3.98
N GLY A 16 5.75 5.20 4.01
CA GLY A 16 6.29 3.86 3.83
C GLY A 16 6.99 3.68 2.47
N ARG A 17 6.44 4.28 1.40
CA ARG A 17 7.04 4.23 0.05
C ARG A 17 8.40 4.93 -0.05
N ALA A 18 8.66 5.93 0.79
CA ALA A 18 9.95 6.59 0.85
C ALA A 18 10.91 5.89 1.81
N LEU A 19 10.41 5.46 2.98
CA LEU A 19 11.23 4.85 4.03
C LEU A 19 11.71 3.45 3.66
N THR A 20 10.84 2.61 3.08
CA THR A 20 11.12 1.20 2.82
C THR A 20 12.34 1.01 1.90
N PRO A 21 12.47 1.74 0.76
CA PRO A 21 13.69 1.70 -0.04
C PRO A 21 14.93 2.19 0.69
N ALA A 22 14.81 3.29 1.46
CA ALA A 22 15.94 3.87 2.18
C ALA A 22 16.50 2.90 3.24
N LEU A 23 15.64 2.21 3.98
CA LEU A 23 16.06 1.16 4.93
C LEU A 23 16.69 -0.02 4.21
N ARG A 24 16.16 -0.42 3.05
CA ARG A 24 16.72 -1.54 2.26
C ARG A 24 18.11 -1.23 1.72
N ASP A 25 18.39 0.04 1.42
CA ASP A 25 19.68 0.51 0.90
C ASP A 25 20.68 0.85 2.02
N ASP A 26 20.27 0.79 3.30
CA ASP A 26 21.13 1.09 4.45
C ASP A 26 22.03 -0.11 4.77
N PRO A 27 23.37 0.04 4.80
CA PRO A 27 24.30 -1.06 5.06
C PRO A 27 24.20 -1.64 6.49
N ALA A 28 23.52 -0.98 7.42
CA ALA A 28 23.26 -1.51 8.76
C ALA A 28 22.02 -2.42 8.82
N VAL A 29 21.17 -2.40 7.79
CA VAL A 29 19.92 -3.14 7.72
C VAL A 29 20.09 -4.35 6.80
N ASP A 30 20.01 -5.54 7.39
CA ASP A 30 20.11 -6.79 6.63
C ASP A 30 18.81 -7.14 5.90
N ARG A 31 17.68 -6.74 6.49
CA ARG A 31 16.36 -7.19 6.02
C ARG A 31 15.27 -6.18 6.36
N VAL A 32 14.42 -5.91 5.36
CA VAL A 32 13.19 -5.12 5.55
C VAL A 32 11.97 -6.01 5.34
N VAL A 33 11.14 -6.11 6.38
CA VAL A 33 9.83 -6.77 6.34
C VAL A 33 8.76 -5.70 6.16
N ALA A 34 8.27 -5.54 4.93
CA ALA A 34 7.26 -4.55 4.57
C ALA A 34 5.85 -5.11 4.81
N ILE A 35 5.09 -4.48 5.71
CA ILE A 35 3.78 -4.94 6.15
C ILE A 35 2.72 -3.91 5.79
N ASP A 36 1.70 -4.34 5.08
CA ASP A 36 0.52 -3.52 4.75
C ASP A 36 -0.66 -4.43 4.38
N LEU A 37 -1.83 -3.88 4.14
CA LEU A 37 -2.97 -4.64 3.60
C LEU A 37 -2.71 -5.12 2.17
N GLN A 38 -1.93 -4.35 1.41
CA GLN A 38 -1.54 -4.64 0.03
C GLN A 38 -0.08 -4.31 -0.21
N ALA A 39 0.62 -5.15 -0.97
CA ALA A 39 2.02 -4.92 -1.31
C ALA A 39 2.19 -3.64 -2.13
N GLY A 40 3.22 -2.87 -1.79
CA GLY A 40 3.64 -1.67 -2.49
C GLY A 40 4.66 -1.96 -3.60
N PRO A 41 5.17 -0.91 -4.26
CA PRO A 41 6.06 -1.06 -5.42
C PRO A 41 7.53 -1.35 -5.07
N ALA A 42 7.90 -1.33 -3.78
CA ALA A 42 9.28 -1.56 -3.37
C ALA A 42 9.72 -2.99 -3.71
N ALA A 43 10.74 -3.12 -4.57
CA ALA A 43 11.41 -4.39 -4.86
C ALA A 43 12.41 -4.76 -3.77
N HIS A 44 12.85 -6.01 -3.73
CA HIS A 44 13.90 -6.50 -2.81
C HIS A 44 13.62 -6.24 -1.32
N VAL A 45 12.34 -6.28 -0.94
CA VAL A 45 11.88 -6.30 0.45
C VAL A 45 10.89 -7.43 0.64
N ASP A 46 10.75 -7.90 1.87
CA ASP A 46 9.85 -9.00 2.17
C ASP A 46 8.46 -8.50 2.48
N TRP A 47 7.56 -8.61 1.51
CA TRP A 47 6.17 -8.23 1.68
C TRP A 47 5.39 -9.25 2.50
N ARG A 48 4.66 -8.75 3.50
CA ARG A 48 3.68 -9.49 4.28
C ARG A 48 2.35 -8.74 4.28
N ASN A 49 1.33 -9.35 3.68
CA ASN A 49 -0.02 -8.80 3.71
C ASN A 49 -0.67 -9.10 5.07
N ALA A 50 -0.81 -8.09 5.92
CA ALA A 50 -1.40 -8.27 7.24
C ALA A 50 -2.10 -6.99 7.71
N ASP A 51 -3.19 -7.18 8.47
CA ASP A 51 -3.88 -6.09 9.16
C ASP A 51 -3.31 -5.95 10.58
N VAL A 52 -2.78 -4.77 10.91
CA VAL A 52 -2.22 -4.49 12.24
C VAL A 52 -3.23 -4.57 13.38
N ARG A 53 -4.53 -4.50 13.07
CA ARG A 53 -5.61 -4.64 14.05
C ARG A 53 -5.88 -6.10 14.41
N ASN A 54 -5.43 -7.04 13.58
CA ASN A 54 -5.58 -8.47 13.82
C ASN A 54 -4.42 -8.96 14.70
N PRO A 55 -4.68 -9.66 15.83
CA PRO A 55 -3.61 -10.19 16.68
C PRO A 55 -2.65 -11.15 15.97
N ALA A 56 -3.05 -11.75 14.83
CA ALA A 56 -2.17 -12.55 13.98
C ALA A 56 -0.96 -11.76 13.41
N ILE A 57 -0.95 -10.42 13.53
CA ILE A 57 0.19 -9.57 13.17
C ILE A 57 1.49 -9.96 13.90
N ALA A 58 1.39 -10.60 15.08
CA ALA A 58 2.55 -11.09 15.82
C ALA A 58 3.44 -12.03 14.97
N GLU A 59 2.83 -12.84 14.10
CA GLU A 59 3.55 -13.71 13.16
C GLU A 59 4.36 -12.90 12.15
N ALA A 60 3.79 -11.80 11.65
CA ALA A 60 4.41 -10.92 10.67
C ALA A 60 5.50 -10.03 11.28
N LEU A 61 5.51 -9.85 12.60
CA LEU A 61 6.54 -9.10 13.32
C LEU A 61 7.64 -10.00 13.89
N ARG A 62 7.46 -11.33 13.88
CA ARG A 62 8.43 -12.26 14.45
C ARG A 62 9.79 -12.11 13.78
N GLY A 63 10.82 -11.98 14.61
CA GLY A 63 12.23 -11.85 14.18
C GLY A 63 12.63 -10.45 13.75
N ALA A 64 11.74 -9.45 13.88
CA ALA A 64 12.13 -8.05 13.74
C ALA A 64 12.83 -7.58 15.02
N ASP A 65 13.98 -6.92 14.85
CA ASP A 65 14.70 -6.24 15.93
C ASP A 65 14.06 -4.86 16.19
N VAL A 66 13.56 -4.24 15.12
CA VAL A 66 12.96 -2.91 15.14
C VAL A 66 11.63 -2.91 14.38
N VAL A 67 10.63 -2.23 14.94
CA VAL A 67 9.34 -2.01 14.29
C VAL A 67 9.13 -0.52 14.06
N VAL A 68 8.94 -0.11 12.80
CA VAL A 68 8.50 1.23 12.43
C VAL A 68 7.01 1.20 12.13
N HIS A 69 6.21 1.88 12.95
CA HIS A 69 4.76 1.85 12.85
C HIS A 69 4.20 3.07 12.10
N LEU A 70 3.92 2.92 10.79
CA LEU A 70 3.33 3.96 9.95
C LEU A 70 1.87 3.67 9.57
N ALA A 71 1.35 2.50 9.95
CA ALA A 71 -0.04 2.13 9.70
C ALA A 71 -0.98 2.98 10.57
N ALA A 72 -1.57 4.01 9.99
CA ALA A 72 -2.54 4.87 10.66
C ALA A 72 -3.64 5.31 9.69
N VAL A 73 -4.84 5.52 10.22
CA VAL A 73 -5.91 6.20 9.49
C VAL A 73 -5.76 7.68 9.79
N ALA A 74 -5.50 8.49 8.75
CA ALA A 74 -5.51 9.93 8.91
C ALA A 74 -6.93 10.38 9.28
N ALA A 75 -7.10 10.96 10.47
CA ALA A 75 -8.36 11.55 10.88
C ALA A 75 -8.63 12.77 9.97
N GLY A 76 -9.55 12.60 9.03
CA GLY A 76 -10.02 13.68 8.18
C GLY A 76 -11.00 14.57 8.94
N ALA A 77 -10.52 15.67 9.50
CA ALA A 77 -11.28 16.92 9.50
C ALA A 77 -10.45 17.93 8.70
N PRO A 78 -11.01 18.63 7.69
CA PRO A 78 -10.29 19.69 7.03
C PRO A 78 -10.21 20.87 8.01
N MET A 79 -9.07 21.07 8.68
CA MET A 79 -8.81 22.32 9.41
C MET A 79 -8.48 23.51 8.49
N CYS A 80 -8.74 23.39 7.18
CA CYS A 80 -8.68 24.49 6.22
C CYS A 80 -9.77 24.30 5.14
N SER A 81 -10.95 24.86 5.35
CA SER A 81 -11.91 25.15 4.27
C SER A 81 -11.47 26.36 3.46
N ARG A 82 -10.34 26.26 2.75
CA ARG A 82 -9.93 27.26 1.75
C ARG A 82 -9.62 26.52 0.45
N ARG A 83 -10.62 26.49 -0.42
CA ARG A 83 -10.69 25.70 -1.65
C ARG A 83 -9.52 25.99 -2.61
N PRO A 84 -8.60 25.05 -2.89
CA PRO A 84 -7.84 25.07 -4.13
C PRO A 84 -8.73 24.47 -5.22
N ARG A 85 -8.89 25.17 -6.35
CA ARG A 85 -9.54 24.62 -7.54
C ARG A 85 -8.65 23.49 -8.08
N LEU A 86 -8.98 22.24 -7.76
CA LEU A 86 -8.36 21.07 -8.39
C LEU A 86 -9.27 20.58 -9.52
N ARG A 87 -8.80 20.77 -10.76
CA ARG A 87 -9.36 20.17 -11.96
C ARG A 87 -8.89 18.72 -12.00
N GLY A 88 -9.82 17.78 -11.82
CA GLY A 88 -9.72 16.37 -12.23
C GLY A 88 -8.59 15.51 -11.65
N ALA A 89 -8.86 14.83 -10.54
CA ALA A 89 -8.22 13.55 -10.24
C ALA A 89 -9.32 12.53 -9.92
N ALA A 90 -9.74 11.79 -10.93
CA ALA A 90 -10.61 10.64 -10.76
C ALA A 90 -9.76 9.43 -10.35
N ALA A 91 -10.00 8.90 -9.16
CA ALA A 91 -9.47 7.61 -8.73
C ALA A 91 -10.64 6.63 -8.55
N SER A 92 -10.93 5.86 -9.59
CA SER A 92 -11.71 4.61 -9.49
C SER A 92 -11.56 3.81 -10.78
N SER A 93 -10.75 2.75 -10.78
CA SER A 93 -10.72 1.75 -11.84
C SER A 93 -11.33 0.43 -11.35
N THR A 94 -12.66 0.40 -11.22
CA THR A 94 -13.39 -0.87 -11.15
C THR A 94 -13.85 -1.23 -12.56
N ARG A 95 -13.12 -2.14 -13.21
CA ARG A 95 -13.51 -2.67 -14.52
C ARG A 95 -14.69 -3.62 -14.36
N ARG A 96 -15.91 -3.15 -14.64
CA ARG A 96 -17.09 -4.02 -14.79
C ARG A 96 -17.23 -4.43 -16.25
N ARG A 97 -17.04 -5.72 -16.55
CA ARG A 97 -17.37 -6.31 -17.85
C ARG A 97 -18.89 -6.46 -17.93
N SER A 98 -19.53 -5.97 -18.98
CA SER A 98 -20.97 -6.15 -19.26
C SER A 98 -21.17 -7.18 -20.39
N PRO A 99 -22.28 -7.95 -20.43
CA PRO A 99 -22.44 -9.12 -21.29
C PRO A 99 -22.78 -8.76 -22.75
N ARG A 100 -22.46 -9.71 -23.64
CA ARG A 100 -22.93 -9.74 -25.04
C ARG A 100 -24.43 -10.01 -25.09
N THR A 101 -25.16 -9.18 -25.83
CA THR A 101 -26.44 -9.54 -26.47
C THR A 101 -26.49 -8.86 -27.83
N GLY A 102 -26.60 -9.66 -28.90
CA GLY A 102 -26.81 -9.16 -30.27
C GLY A 102 -28.29 -9.05 -30.61
N THR A 103 -28.58 -8.33 -31.69
CA THR A 103 -29.75 -8.33 -32.63
C THR A 103 -29.70 -6.97 -33.35
N ALA A 104 -30.05 -6.75 -34.62
CA ALA A 104 -30.29 -7.54 -35.82
C ALA A 104 -30.25 -6.52 -36.98
N SER A 105 -30.04 -7.01 -38.20
CA SER A 105 -30.21 -6.27 -39.47
C SER A 105 -31.66 -5.75 -39.63
N PRO A 106 -31.92 -4.78 -40.53
CA PRO A 106 -32.45 -5.24 -41.81
C PRO A 106 -31.93 -4.47 -43.04
N ALA A 107 -32.06 -5.17 -44.16
CA ALA A 107 -31.84 -4.72 -45.52
C ALA A 107 -32.93 -3.76 -46.03
N GLY A 108 -32.57 -2.97 -47.05
CA GLY A 108 -33.43 -2.70 -48.20
C GLY A 108 -34.17 -1.36 -48.22
N SER A 109 -33.71 -0.45 -49.08
CA SER A 109 -34.42 -0.06 -50.32
C SER A 109 -33.42 0.58 -51.27
#